data_AF-A0A9Q8LC07-F1
#
_entry.id   AF-A0A9Q8LC07-F1
#
_cell.length_a   1.000
_cell.length_b   1.000
_cell.length_c   1.000
_cell.angle_alpha   90.00
_cell.angle_beta   90.00
_cell.angle_gamma   90.00
#
_symmetry.space_group_name_H-M   'P 1'
#
loop_
_entity.id
_entity.type
_entity.pdbx_description
1 polymer ?
#
loop_
_entity_poly.entity_id
_entity_poly.type
_entity_poly.pdbx_seq_one_letter_code
_entity_poly.pdbx_strand_id
1 'polypeptide(L)'
;MFSGYLQSGLYSGMDSKHGLAAWRWLMIFDGIIGIPVSLYGFFAVPDSPTNTRALWLNASDREMARTRMEQIGRKPPAKLTWKIVKEALSMWPMWLFPIAFSCHVLGIRVYNYFNINLKSTGQYSVQDVNNIPTAGYAYQIVMALIYAWVGDYYQTRWWVICVACLMSMIGTVILCIYPEHNTAAMMAGWLLTFGETGAGTLMMTMVNEACSFFQRAPHHHHRVD
;
A
#
# COMPACT_ATOMS: atom_id res chain seq x y z
N MET A 1 8.60 3.42 8.39
CA MET A 1 9.56 4.52 8.65
C MET A 1 9.57 4.95 10.10
N PHE A 2 8.53 5.65 10.59
CA PHE A 2 8.55 6.28 11.92
C PHE A 2 8.79 5.31 13.09
N SER A 3 8.18 4.12 13.04
CA SER A 3 8.33 3.09 14.07
C SER A 3 9.79 2.63 14.28
N GLY A 4 10.62 2.59 13.21
CA GLY A 4 12.03 2.17 13.32
C GLY A 4 12.89 3.14 14.14
N TYR A 5 12.73 4.45 13.89
CA TYR A 5 13.41 5.48 14.66
C TYR A 5 12.92 5.53 16.11
N LEU A 6 11.60 5.42 16.33
CA LEU A 6 11.04 5.32 17.68
C LEU A 6 11.60 4.11 18.44
N GLN A 7 11.67 2.94 17.79
CA GLN A 7 12.22 1.73 18.39
C GLN A 7 13.71 1.89 18.72
N SER A 8 14.50 2.48 17.83
CA SER A 8 15.92 2.79 18.08
C SER A 8 16.10 3.75 19.28
N GLY A 9 15.27 4.79 19.37
CA GLY A 9 15.29 5.75 20.47
C GLY A 9 14.89 5.12 21.80
N LEU A 10 13.79 4.36 21.82
CA LEU A 10 13.32 3.63 23.01
C LEU A 10 14.31 2.57 23.46
N TYR A 11 15.01 1.91 22.53
CA TYR A 11 16.07 0.97 22.89
C TYR A 11 17.24 1.66 23.60
N SER A 12 17.64 2.86 23.16
CA SER A 12 18.73 3.59 23.82
C SER A 12 18.36 4.21 25.17
N GLY A 13 17.12 4.68 25.34
CA GLY A 13 16.72 5.45 26.52
C GLY A 13 15.87 4.69 27.54
N MET A 14 15.16 3.65 27.10
CA MET A 14 14.10 3.00 27.88
C MET A 14 14.25 1.48 28.01
N ASP A 15 15.33 0.89 27.50
CA ASP A 15 15.55 -0.53 27.69
C ASP A 15 15.82 -0.86 29.17
N SER A 16 15.14 -1.90 29.68
CA SER A 16 15.10 -2.28 31.10
C SER A 16 14.61 -1.21 32.08
N LYS A 17 14.11 -0.06 31.61
CA LYS A 17 13.48 0.94 32.48
C LYS A 17 12.15 0.41 33.01
N HIS A 18 11.95 0.54 34.31
CA HIS A 18 10.80 0.00 35.05
C HIS A 18 10.58 -1.51 34.82
N GLY A 19 11.64 -2.28 34.55
CA GLY A 19 11.56 -3.73 34.34
C GLY A 19 10.90 -4.14 33.02
N LEU A 20 10.70 -3.21 32.10
CA LEU A 20 10.11 -3.46 30.79
C LEU A 20 11.19 -3.38 29.70
N ALA A 21 11.13 -4.32 28.76
CA ALA A 21 11.96 -4.27 27.55
C ALA A 21 11.48 -3.16 26.62
N ALA A 22 12.40 -2.58 25.83
CA ALA A 22 12.10 -1.46 24.94
C ALA A 22 10.93 -1.69 23.96
N TRP A 23 10.72 -2.93 23.48
CA TRP A 23 9.61 -3.26 22.58
C TRP A 23 8.23 -3.12 23.25
N ARG A 24 8.14 -3.31 24.57
CA ARG A 24 6.88 -3.12 25.32
C ARG A 24 6.55 -1.64 25.44
N TRP A 25 7.58 -0.82 25.68
CA TRP A 25 7.45 0.63 25.65
C TRP A 25 6.99 1.12 24.28
N LEU A 26 7.53 0.57 23.18
CA LEU A 26 7.09 0.93 21.83
C LEU A 26 5.57 0.76 21.64
N MET A 27 5.01 -0.38 22.08
CA MET A 27 3.56 -0.64 22.00
C MET A 27 2.73 0.34 22.85
N ILE A 28 3.24 0.73 24.02
CA ILE A 28 2.57 1.71 24.89
C ILE A 28 2.54 3.09 24.23
N PHE A 29 3.69 3.55 23.71
CA PHE A 29 3.79 4.84 23.03
C PHE A 29 2.94 4.89 21.76
N ASP A 30 2.97 3.84 20.93
CA ASP A 30 2.14 3.74 19.73
C ASP A 30 0.64 3.76 20.09
N GLY A 31 0.24 3.13 21.19
CA GLY A 31 -1.13 3.19 21.70
C GLY A 31 -1.55 4.60 22.16
N ILE A 32 -0.70 5.27 22.94
CA ILE A 32 -0.96 6.63 23.44
C ILE A 32 -1.08 7.64 22.30
N ILE A 33 -0.24 7.53 21.26
CA ILE A 33 -0.31 8.40 20.07
C ILE A 33 -1.51 8.02 19.19
N GLY A 34 -1.82 6.72 19.09
CA GLY A 34 -2.93 6.21 18.28
C GLY A 34 -4.32 6.61 18.81
N ILE A 35 -4.52 6.70 20.13
CA ILE A 35 -5.82 7.03 20.72
C ILE A 35 -6.33 8.41 20.26
N PRO A 36 -5.59 9.53 20.42
CA PRO A 36 -6.02 10.83 19.90
C PRO A 36 -6.24 10.85 18.38
N VAL A 37 -5.37 10.16 17.62
CA VAL A 37 -5.50 10.08 16.15
C VAL A 37 -6.77 9.34 15.74
N SER A 38 -7.11 8.24 16.42
CA SER A 38 -8.33 7.48 16.17
C SER A 38 -9.59 8.26 16.56
N LEU A 39 -9.57 8.96 17.70
CA LEU A 39 -10.65 9.86 18.10
C LEU A 39 -10.84 10.98 17.08
N TYR A 40 -9.74 11.61 16.65
CA TYR A 40 -9.79 12.62 15.60
C TYR A 40 -10.36 12.05 14.30
N GLY A 41 -9.89 10.88 13.85
CA GLY A 41 -10.40 10.21 12.65
C GLY A 41 -11.90 9.91 12.73
N PHE A 42 -12.40 9.52 13.90
CA PHE A 42 -13.83 9.27 14.13
C PHE A 42 -14.70 10.53 13.93
N PHE A 43 -14.21 11.71 14.33
CA PHE A 43 -14.95 12.97 14.15
C PHE A 43 -14.68 13.64 12.80
N ALA A 44 -13.48 13.46 12.23
CA ALA A 44 -13.01 14.15 11.05
C ALA A 44 -13.39 13.44 9.75
N VAL A 45 -13.38 12.10 9.70
CA VAL A 45 -13.67 11.35 8.46
C VAL A 45 -15.18 11.32 8.23
N PRO A 46 -15.70 11.96 7.16
CA PRO A 46 -17.13 11.95 6.91
C PRO A 46 -17.53 10.61 6.27
N ASP A 47 -18.69 10.10 6.67
CA ASP A 47 -19.36 9.02 5.95
C ASP A 47 -19.79 9.49 4.54
N SER A 48 -20.26 8.55 3.70
CA SER A 48 -20.77 8.83 2.35
C SER A 48 -21.63 10.11 2.31
N PRO A 49 -21.48 10.99 1.30
CA PRO A 49 -22.21 12.25 1.21
C PRO A 49 -23.75 12.06 1.24
N THR A 50 -24.24 10.86 0.91
CA THR A 50 -25.66 10.49 0.95
C THR A 50 -26.20 10.13 2.34
N ASN A 51 -25.34 9.79 3.30
CA ASN A 51 -25.72 9.36 4.67
C ASN A 51 -24.74 9.89 5.72
N THR A 52 -24.26 11.12 5.52
CA THR A 52 -23.16 11.64 6.35
C THR A 52 -23.61 12.03 7.75
N ARG A 53 -22.92 11.51 8.77
CA ARG A 53 -23.09 11.91 10.19
C ARG A 53 -22.10 12.99 10.61
N ALA A 54 -21.28 13.48 9.68
CA ALA A 54 -20.26 14.49 9.95
C ALA A 54 -20.88 15.80 10.43
N LEU A 55 -20.54 16.20 11.65
CA LEU A 55 -21.04 17.42 12.30
C LEU A 55 -20.49 18.70 11.66
N TRP A 56 -19.36 18.60 10.97
CA TRP A 56 -18.64 19.75 10.39
C TRP A 56 -19.01 20.03 8.92
N LEU A 57 -19.78 19.16 8.25
CA LEU A 57 -20.21 19.37 6.86
C LEU A 57 -21.54 20.12 6.80
N ASN A 58 -21.54 21.34 6.26
CA ASN A 58 -22.75 22.11 6.01
C ASN A 58 -23.62 21.50 4.90
N ALA A 59 -24.90 21.85 4.87
CA ALA A 59 -25.83 21.36 3.85
C ALA A 59 -25.40 21.70 2.42
N SER A 60 -24.81 22.90 2.21
CA SER A 60 -24.26 23.33 0.92
C SER A 60 -23.11 22.44 0.45
N ASP A 61 -22.21 22.05 1.37
CA ASP A 61 -21.03 21.24 1.04
C ASP A 61 -21.42 19.79 0.73
N ARG A 62 -22.48 19.30 1.41
CA ARG A 62 -23.06 17.99 1.12
C ARG A 62 -23.65 17.93 -0.28
N GLU A 63 -24.40 18.97 -0.66
CA GLU A 63 -24.99 19.02 -2.00
C GLU A 63 -23.91 19.13 -3.08
N MET A 64 -22.89 19.97 -2.86
CA MET A 64 -21.74 20.05 -3.77
C MET A 64 -21.02 18.70 -3.92
N ALA A 65 -20.82 17.96 -2.82
CA ALA A 65 -20.21 16.64 -2.86
C ALA A 65 -21.08 15.62 -3.63
N ARG A 66 -22.41 15.70 -3.48
CA ARG A 66 -23.35 14.87 -4.23
C ARG A 66 -23.32 15.18 -5.73
N THR A 67 -23.35 16.46 -6.10
CA THR A 67 -23.25 16.88 -7.50
C THR A 67 -21.96 16.37 -8.15
N ARG A 68 -20.82 16.43 -7.45
CA ARG A 68 -19.54 15.88 -7.95
C ARG A 68 -19.60 14.36 -8.17
N MET A 69 -20.23 13.63 -7.26
CA MET A 69 -20.40 12.17 -7.38
C MET A 69 -21.29 11.81 -8.58
N GLU A 70 -22.36 12.58 -8.81
CA GLU A 70 -23.26 12.43 -9.96
C GLU A 70 -22.55 12.77 -11.28
N GLN A 71 -21.76 13.85 -11.33
CA GLN A 71 -20.96 14.23 -12.51
C GLN A 71 -19.95 13.14 -12.91
N ILE A 72 -19.35 12.47 -11.93
CA ILE A 72 -18.40 11.37 -12.18
C ILE A 72 -19.15 10.07 -12.52
N GLY A 73 -20.48 10.05 -12.48
CA GLY A 73 -21.30 8.86 -12.78
C GLY A 73 -21.16 7.76 -11.72
N ARG A 74 -20.86 8.12 -10.47
CA ARG A 74 -20.71 7.17 -9.37
C ARG A 74 -22.07 6.93 -8.72
N LYS A 75 -22.68 5.77 -9.05
CA LYS A 75 -24.01 5.39 -8.56
C LYS A 75 -24.00 5.33 -7.01
N PRO A 76 -25.10 5.74 -6.35
CA PRO A 76 -25.25 5.56 -4.91
C PRO A 76 -25.15 4.06 -4.55
N PRO A 77 -24.72 3.73 -3.32
CA PRO A 77 -24.51 2.35 -2.91
C PRO A 77 -25.79 1.53 -3.08
N ALA A 78 -25.77 0.61 -4.04
CA ALA A 78 -26.88 -0.31 -4.30
C ALA A 78 -26.85 -1.47 -3.30
N LYS A 79 -28.03 -2.03 -2.97
CA LYS A 79 -28.11 -3.22 -2.12
C LYS A 79 -27.40 -4.39 -2.82
N LEU A 80 -26.44 -5.00 -2.12
CA LEU A 80 -25.74 -6.19 -2.59
C LEU A 80 -26.77 -7.30 -2.80
N THR A 81 -27.04 -7.63 -4.05
CA THR A 81 -27.99 -8.68 -4.43
C THR A 81 -27.20 -9.88 -4.93
N TRP A 82 -27.66 -11.09 -4.64
CA TRP A 82 -27.03 -12.33 -5.13
C TRP A 82 -26.84 -12.36 -6.65
N LYS A 83 -27.71 -11.70 -7.40
CA LYS A 83 -27.58 -11.51 -8.85
C LYS A 83 -26.30 -10.73 -9.22
N ILE A 84 -26.03 -9.62 -8.53
CA ILE A 84 -24.83 -8.78 -8.74
C ILE A 84 -23.56 -9.57 -8.40
N VAL A 85 -23.61 -10.38 -7.33
CA VAL A 85 -22.48 -11.23 -6.95
C VAL A 85 -22.17 -12.26 -8.03
N LYS A 86 -23.20 -12.96 -8.55
CA LYS A 86 -23.02 -13.92 -9.64
C LYS A 86 -22.50 -13.25 -10.91
N GLU A 87 -23.08 -12.11 -11.30
CA GLU A 87 -22.62 -11.33 -12.46
C GLU A 87 -21.14 -10.91 -12.29
N ALA A 88 -20.75 -10.46 -11.10
CA ALA A 88 -19.37 -10.07 -10.81
C ALA A 88 -18.38 -11.24 -10.92
N LEU A 89 -18.75 -12.42 -10.40
CA LEU A 89 -17.93 -13.63 -10.47
C LEU A 89 -17.82 -14.20 -11.90
N SER A 90 -18.80 -13.93 -12.77
CA SER A 90 -18.74 -14.32 -14.18
C SER A 90 -17.79 -13.44 -15.01
N MET A 91 -17.36 -12.28 -14.51
CA MET A 91 -16.48 -11.39 -15.26
C MET A 91 -15.03 -11.89 -15.22
N TRP A 92 -14.38 -12.00 -16.38
CA TRP A 92 -12.97 -12.39 -16.48
C TRP A 92 -11.97 -11.49 -15.67
N PRO A 93 -12.16 -10.15 -15.53
CA PRO A 93 -11.24 -9.33 -14.76
C PRO A 93 -11.28 -9.63 -13.25
N MET A 94 -12.41 -10.16 -12.76
CA MET A 94 -12.56 -10.59 -11.37
C MET A 94 -11.59 -11.72 -11.02
N TRP A 95 -11.13 -12.49 -12.02
CA TRP A 95 -10.15 -13.56 -11.82
C TRP A 95 -8.74 -13.09 -12.14
N LEU A 96 -8.54 -12.35 -13.24
CA LEU A 96 -7.20 -11.91 -13.64
C LEU A 96 -6.56 -10.98 -12.59
N PHE A 97 -7.28 -9.94 -12.16
CA PHE A 97 -6.69 -8.90 -11.32
C PHE A 97 -6.33 -9.39 -9.90
N PRO A 98 -7.17 -10.15 -9.19
CA PRO A 98 -6.79 -10.69 -7.88
C PRO A 98 -5.65 -11.70 -7.95
N ILE A 99 -5.57 -12.52 -9.01
CA ILE A 99 -4.45 -13.44 -9.19
C ILE A 99 -3.16 -12.66 -9.43
N ALA A 100 -3.17 -11.68 -10.35
CA ALA A 100 -2.01 -10.83 -10.61
C ALA A 100 -1.57 -10.05 -9.37
N PHE A 101 -2.52 -9.49 -8.62
CA PHE A 101 -2.25 -8.80 -7.36
C PHE A 101 -1.69 -9.76 -6.30
N SER A 102 -2.20 -10.99 -6.22
CA SER A 102 -1.67 -12.01 -5.30
C SER A 102 -0.23 -12.38 -5.63
N CYS A 103 0.10 -12.57 -6.91
CA CYS A 103 1.48 -12.80 -7.36
C CYS A 103 2.40 -11.62 -6.99
N HIS A 104 1.95 -10.39 -7.21
CA HIS A 104 2.67 -9.19 -6.80
C HIS A 104 2.90 -9.11 -5.28
N VAL A 105 1.84 -9.35 -4.48
CA VAL A 105 1.95 -9.37 -3.02
C VAL A 105 2.88 -10.48 -2.53
N LEU A 106 2.98 -11.62 -3.22
CA LEU A 106 3.95 -12.66 -2.87
C LEU A 106 5.39 -12.22 -3.20
N GLY A 107 5.61 -11.67 -4.39
CA GLY A 107 6.93 -11.20 -4.82
C GLY A 107 7.51 -10.10 -3.93
N ILE A 108 6.67 -9.14 -3.56
CA ILE A 108 7.12 -7.99 -2.79
C ILE A 108 7.49 -8.34 -1.34
N ARG A 109 6.99 -9.44 -0.77
CA ARG A 109 7.23 -9.75 0.66
C ARG A 109 8.69 -9.95 1.01
N VAL A 110 9.54 -10.19 0.01
CA VAL A 110 11.00 -10.34 0.13
C VAL A 110 11.61 -9.21 0.94
N TYR A 111 11.25 -7.93 0.72
CA TYR A 111 11.88 -6.80 1.43
C TYR A 111 11.73 -6.89 2.97
N ASN A 112 10.71 -7.57 3.49
CA ASN A 112 10.52 -7.73 4.94
C ASN A 112 11.64 -8.55 5.60
N TYR A 113 12.29 -9.43 4.84
CA TYR A 113 13.40 -10.24 5.30
C TYR A 113 14.71 -9.45 5.41
N PHE A 114 14.76 -8.20 4.92
CA PHE A 114 15.94 -7.36 5.03
C PHE A 114 16.41 -7.17 6.47
N ASN A 115 15.47 -6.91 7.40
CA ASN A 115 15.76 -6.81 8.83
C ASN A 115 16.40 -8.07 9.40
N ILE A 116 15.88 -9.24 9.00
CA ILE A 116 16.37 -10.54 9.45
C ILE A 116 17.77 -10.80 8.88
N ASN A 117 18.00 -10.46 7.61
CA ASN A 117 19.29 -10.57 6.96
C ASN A 117 20.35 -9.67 7.63
N LEU A 118 20.02 -8.41 7.93
CA LEU A 118 20.91 -7.53 8.68
C LEU A 118 21.25 -8.11 10.06
N LYS A 119 20.25 -8.65 10.76
CA LYS A 119 20.45 -9.31 12.06
C LYS A 119 21.33 -10.55 11.96
N SER A 120 21.20 -11.36 10.90
CA SER A 120 21.99 -12.58 10.72
C SER A 120 23.47 -12.32 10.42
N THR A 121 23.81 -11.15 9.87
CA THR A 121 25.23 -10.81 9.64
C THR A 121 26.01 -10.60 10.94
N GLY A 122 25.33 -10.26 12.05
CA GLY A 122 25.97 -9.98 13.34
C GLY A 122 26.86 -8.74 13.38
N GLN A 123 26.97 -7.99 12.28
CA GLN A 123 27.85 -6.83 12.14
C GLN A 123 27.20 -5.51 12.56
N TYR A 124 25.87 -5.47 12.65
CA TYR A 124 25.10 -4.26 12.89
C TYR A 124 24.51 -4.24 14.29
N SER A 125 24.52 -3.06 14.92
CA SER A 125 23.87 -2.87 16.22
C SER A 125 22.34 -3.01 16.09
N VAL A 126 21.65 -3.23 17.22
CA VAL A 126 20.17 -3.29 17.23
C VAL A 126 19.55 -1.98 16.71
N GLN A 127 20.22 -0.85 16.91
CA GLN A 127 19.78 0.46 16.40
C GLN A 127 19.94 0.53 14.88
N ASP A 128 21.07 0.07 14.35
CA ASP A 128 21.34 0.08 12.91
C ASP A 128 20.40 -0.84 12.16
N VAL A 129 20.12 -2.03 12.70
CA VAL A 129 19.15 -2.98 12.12
C VAL A 129 17.76 -2.34 11.97
N ASN A 130 17.35 -1.46 12.89
CA ASN A 130 16.06 -0.76 12.81
C ASN A 130 16.11 0.49 11.91
N ASN A 131 17.25 1.17 11.83
CA ASN A 131 17.39 2.44 11.11
C ASN A 131 17.71 2.26 9.62
N ILE A 132 18.58 1.32 9.24
CA ILE A 132 19.00 1.06 7.85
C ILE A 132 17.81 0.81 6.91
N PRO A 133 16.82 -0.06 7.24
CA PRO A 133 15.61 -0.24 6.42
C PRO A 133 14.80 1.03 6.20
N THR A 134 14.97 2.04 7.05
CA THR A 134 14.25 3.31 6.91
C THR A 134 14.64 4.05 5.64
N ALA A 135 15.87 3.89 5.16
CA ALA A 135 16.27 4.39 3.84
C ALA A 135 15.52 3.69 2.70
N GLY A 136 15.29 2.36 2.81
CA GLY A 136 14.49 1.60 1.84
C GLY A 136 13.04 2.06 1.78
N TYR A 137 12.44 2.34 2.94
CA TYR A 137 11.10 2.93 2.99
C TYR A 137 11.05 4.38 2.45
N ALA A 138 12.11 5.19 2.62
CA ALA A 138 12.18 6.52 1.99
C ALA A 138 12.19 6.40 0.47
N TYR A 139 13.02 5.49 -0.06
CA TYR A 139 13.08 5.17 -1.47
C TYR A 139 11.73 4.70 -2.02
N GLN A 140 11.03 3.86 -1.27
CA GLN A 140 9.67 3.42 -1.59
C GLN A 140 8.70 4.60 -1.79
N ILE A 141 8.73 5.61 -0.92
CA ILE A 141 7.87 6.80 -1.04
C ILE A 141 8.19 7.56 -2.33
N VAL A 142 9.47 7.77 -2.61
CA VAL A 142 9.92 8.48 -3.83
C VAL A 142 9.46 7.73 -5.09
N MET A 143 9.67 6.40 -5.14
CA MET A 143 9.23 5.59 -6.27
C MET A 143 7.71 5.58 -6.43
N ALA A 144 6.95 5.52 -5.33
CA ALA A 144 5.49 5.58 -5.39
C ALA A 144 4.99 6.91 -5.99
N LEU A 145 5.62 8.04 -5.65
CA LEU A 145 5.29 9.34 -6.25
C LEU A 145 5.65 9.40 -7.74
N ILE A 146 6.83 8.89 -8.11
CA ILE A 146 7.26 8.81 -9.52
C ILE A 146 6.26 7.98 -10.32
N TYR A 147 5.90 6.80 -9.83
CA TYR A 147 4.94 5.94 -10.52
C TYR A 147 3.54 6.54 -10.63
N ALA A 148 3.10 7.27 -9.62
CA ALA A 148 1.83 8.00 -9.67
C ALA A 148 1.88 9.08 -10.77
N TRP A 149 2.90 9.94 -10.77
CA TRP A 149 3.03 10.99 -11.78
C TRP A 149 3.20 10.46 -13.20
N VAL A 150 4.02 9.44 -13.36
CA VAL A 150 4.26 8.82 -14.67
C VAL A 150 3.01 8.08 -15.15
N GLY A 151 2.33 7.35 -14.26
CA GLY A 151 1.08 6.66 -14.58
C GLY A 151 -0.03 7.63 -15.01
N ASP A 152 -0.12 8.79 -14.34
CA ASP A 152 -1.08 9.85 -14.67
C ASP A 152 -0.69 10.58 -15.96
N TYR A 153 0.60 10.83 -16.22
CA TYR A 153 1.04 11.50 -17.45
C TYR A 153 0.76 10.66 -18.69
N TYR A 154 1.09 9.37 -18.65
CA TYR A 154 0.94 8.48 -19.81
C TYR A 154 -0.47 7.88 -19.94
N GLN A 155 -1.36 8.11 -18.95
CA GLN A 155 -2.72 7.54 -18.89
C GLN A 155 -2.77 6.01 -19.09
N THR A 156 -1.63 5.35 -18.91
CA THR A 156 -1.42 3.92 -19.11
C THR A 156 -0.55 3.44 -17.96
N ARG A 157 -1.15 2.63 -17.09
CA ARG A 157 -0.51 2.22 -15.83
C ARG A 157 0.18 0.86 -15.90
N TRP A 158 -0.19 0.04 -16.88
CA TRP A 158 0.30 -1.34 -17.00
C TRP A 158 1.82 -1.41 -17.20
N TRP A 159 2.41 -0.52 -18.01
CA TRP A 159 3.85 -0.55 -18.28
C TRP A 159 4.66 -0.07 -17.07
N VAL A 160 4.14 0.88 -16.29
CA VAL A 160 4.77 1.36 -15.04
C VAL A 160 4.86 0.21 -14.04
N ILE A 161 3.79 -0.59 -13.94
CA ILE A 161 3.76 -1.81 -13.13
C ILE A 161 4.82 -2.80 -13.63
N CYS A 162 4.91 -3.04 -14.94
CA CYS A 162 5.93 -3.93 -15.50
C CYS A 162 7.35 -3.46 -15.17
N VAL A 163 7.65 -2.16 -15.29
CA VAL A 163 8.97 -1.59 -14.94
C VAL A 163 9.27 -1.78 -13.46
N ALA A 164 8.30 -1.54 -12.58
CA ALA A 164 8.45 -1.75 -11.15
C ALA A 164 8.73 -3.23 -10.81
N CYS A 165 8.00 -4.17 -11.42
CA CYS A 165 8.22 -5.60 -11.25
C CYS A 165 9.60 -6.04 -11.80
N LEU A 166 10.04 -5.51 -12.94
CA LEU A 166 11.36 -5.79 -13.50
C LEU A 166 12.48 -5.32 -12.58
N MET A 167 12.35 -4.14 -11.99
CA MET A 167 13.32 -3.63 -11.01
C MET A 167 13.42 -4.53 -9.78
N SER A 168 12.27 -5.01 -9.26
CA SER A 168 12.22 -5.97 -8.15
C SER A 168 12.85 -7.31 -8.50
N MET A 169 12.60 -7.79 -9.72
CA MET A 169 13.18 -9.02 -10.24
C MET A 169 14.71 -8.93 -10.29
N ILE A 170 15.26 -7.81 -10.78
CA ILE A 170 16.72 -7.57 -10.78
C ILE A 170 17.28 -7.60 -9.34
N GLY A 171 16.62 -6.91 -8.40
CA GLY A 171 17.01 -6.93 -6.99
C GLY A 171 17.02 -8.34 -6.39
N THR A 172 15.99 -9.13 -6.70
CA THR A 172 15.85 -10.51 -6.22
C THR A 172 16.90 -11.44 -6.85
N VAL A 173 17.24 -11.27 -8.13
CA VAL A 173 18.32 -12.02 -8.79
C VAL A 173 19.67 -11.74 -8.14
N ILE A 174 19.97 -10.47 -7.84
CA ILE A 174 21.20 -10.09 -7.11
C ILE A 174 21.27 -10.80 -5.75
N LEU A 175 20.16 -10.84 -5.01
CA LEU A 175 20.09 -11.50 -3.72
C LEU A 175 20.19 -13.04 -3.82
N CYS A 176 19.67 -13.62 -4.91
CA CYS A 176 19.76 -15.07 -5.17
C CYS A 176 21.18 -15.54 -5.45
N ILE A 177 22.00 -14.71 -6.11
CA ILE A 177 23.43 -15.00 -6.37
C ILE A 177 24.28 -14.86 -5.08
N TYR A 178 23.67 -14.41 -3.98
CA TYR A 178 24.23 -14.27 -2.63
C TYR A 178 25.68 -13.77 -2.57
N PRO A 179 25.89 -12.44 -2.64
CA PRO A 179 27.22 -11.86 -2.59
C PRO A 179 27.76 -11.85 -1.14
N GLU A 180 28.26 -12.99 -0.65
CA GLU A 180 28.80 -13.16 0.72
C GLU A 180 29.86 -12.13 1.10
N HIS A 181 30.64 -11.68 0.11
CA HIS A 181 31.75 -10.76 0.32
C HIS A 181 31.48 -9.34 -0.20
N ASN A 182 30.30 -9.05 -0.76
CA ASN A 182 29.99 -7.74 -1.32
C ASN A 182 28.71 -7.17 -0.70
N THR A 183 28.89 -6.49 0.44
CA THR A 183 27.83 -5.80 1.17
C THR A 183 27.13 -4.73 0.33
N ALA A 184 27.86 -4.04 -0.57
CA ALA A 184 27.27 -3.01 -1.43
C ALA A 184 26.28 -3.60 -2.44
N ALA A 185 26.63 -4.73 -3.07
CA ALA A 185 25.72 -5.44 -3.96
C ALA A 185 24.49 -5.99 -3.22
N MET A 186 24.68 -6.52 -2.01
CA MET A 186 23.58 -6.97 -1.15
C MET A 186 22.61 -5.82 -0.82
N MET A 187 23.14 -4.66 -0.39
CA MET A 187 22.34 -3.48 -0.06
C MET A 187 21.61 -2.91 -1.28
N ALA A 188 22.26 -2.89 -2.45
CA ALA A 188 21.63 -2.48 -3.70
C ALA A 188 20.50 -3.43 -4.10
N GLY A 189 20.72 -4.76 -4.00
CA GLY A 189 19.69 -5.77 -4.25
C GLY A 189 18.47 -5.57 -3.35
N TRP A 190 18.68 -5.35 -2.05
CA TRP A 190 17.61 -5.03 -1.12
C TRP A 190 16.89 -3.73 -1.48
N LEU A 191 17.60 -2.64 -1.76
CA LEU A 191 17.00 -1.35 -2.11
C LEU A 191 16.08 -1.44 -3.34
N LEU A 192 16.48 -2.21 -4.36
CA LEU A 192 15.67 -2.43 -5.56
C LEU A 192 14.34 -3.13 -5.24
N THR A 193 14.30 -4.05 -4.27
CA THR A 193 13.04 -4.71 -3.85
C THR A 193 12.05 -3.75 -3.18
N PHE A 194 12.52 -2.70 -2.50
CA PHE A 194 11.63 -1.68 -1.91
C PHE A 194 10.92 -0.84 -2.97
N GLY A 195 11.57 -0.63 -4.13
CA GLY A 195 11.06 0.23 -5.18
C GLY A 195 9.86 -0.33 -5.94
N GLU A 196 9.51 -1.60 -5.75
CA GLU A 196 8.31 -2.21 -6.36
C GLU A 196 7.01 -1.73 -5.69
N THR A 197 7.05 -1.40 -4.40
CA THR A 197 5.83 -1.27 -3.57
C THR A 197 4.84 -0.22 -4.03
N GLY A 198 5.31 0.82 -4.72
CA GLY A 198 4.44 1.82 -5.32
C GLY A 198 3.54 1.27 -6.44
N ALA A 199 3.86 0.12 -7.04
CA ALA A 199 3.06 -0.48 -8.11
C ALA A 199 1.74 -1.08 -7.60
N GLY A 200 1.67 -1.50 -6.33
CA GLY A 200 0.46 -2.10 -5.76
C GLY A 200 -0.73 -1.14 -5.73
N THR A 201 -0.49 0.16 -5.51
CA THR A 201 -1.54 1.19 -5.57
C THR A 201 -2.05 1.39 -7.00
N LEU A 202 -1.14 1.40 -7.99
CA LEU A 202 -1.53 1.48 -9.40
C LEU A 202 -2.36 0.27 -9.84
N MET A 203 -2.01 -0.95 -9.40
CA MET A 203 -2.81 -2.14 -9.64
C MET A 203 -4.23 -1.98 -9.09
N MET A 204 -4.38 -1.54 -7.83
CA MET A 204 -5.68 -1.29 -7.21
C MET A 204 -6.52 -0.27 -8.01
N THR A 205 -5.90 0.81 -8.49
CA THR A 205 -6.61 1.80 -9.31
C THR A 205 -7.04 1.22 -10.65
N MET A 206 -6.21 0.39 -11.30
CA MET A 206 -6.59 -0.33 -12.53
C MET A 206 -7.75 -1.30 -12.29
N VAL A 207 -7.76 -2.04 -11.17
CA VAL A 207 -8.89 -2.92 -10.81
C VAL A 207 -10.17 -2.11 -10.69
N ASN A 208 -10.10 -0.98 -9.98
CA ASN A 208 -11.25 -0.11 -9.77
C ASN A 208 -11.80 0.44 -11.11
N GLU A 209 -10.92 0.90 -12.00
CA GLU A 209 -11.32 1.38 -13.32
C GLU A 209 -11.93 0.29 -14.18
N ALA A 210 -11.30 -0.89 -14.25
CA ALA A 210 -11.83 -2.04 -14.99
C ALA A 210 -13.23 -2.42 -14.48
N CYS A 211 -13.38 -2.64 -13.17
CA CYS A 211 -14.66 -2.97 -12.56
C CYS A 211 -15.72 -1.88 -12.78
N SER A 212 -15.33 -0.60 -12.73
CA SER A 212 -16.24 0.53 -12.99
C SER A 212 -16.71 0.58 -14.44
N PHE A 213 -15.84 0.22 -15.40
CA PHE A 213 -16.19 0.14 -16.83
C PHE A 213 -17.22 -0.96 -17.08
N PHE A 214 -17.03 -2.15 -16.50
CA PHE A 214 -17.99 -3.25 -16.64
C PHE A 214 -19.34 -2.98 -15.97
N GLN A 215 -19.37 -2.22 -14.87
CA GLN A 215 -20.63 -1.77 -14.27
C GLN A 215 -21.37 -0.70 -15.10
N ARG A 216 -20.64 0.00 -15.98
CA ARG A 216 -21.17 1.05 -16.88
C ARG A 216 -21.57 0.52 -18.24
N ALA A 217 -20.89 -0.51 -18.75
CA ALA A 217 -21.23 -1.14 -20.02
C ALA A 217 -22.62 -1.80 -19.88
N PRO A 218 -23.68 -1.22 -20.45
CA PRO A 218 -24.96 -1.91 -20.50
C PRO A 218 -24.75 -3.15 -21.37
N HIS A 219 -25.33 -4.28 -20.95
CA HIS A 219 -25.36 -5.56 -21.64
C HIS A 219 -25.39 -5.44 -23.18
N HIS A 220 -24.23 -5.32 -23.82
CA HIS A 220 -24.10 -5.38 -25.28
C HIS A 220 -23.66 -6.78 -25.75
N HIS A 221 -23.49 -7.73 -24.85
CA HIS A 221 -23.17 -9.12 -25.18
C HIS A 221 -24.38 -10.00 -25.51
N HIS A 222 -25.57 -9.42 -25.72
CA HIS A 222 -26.68 -10.09 -26.39
C HIS A 222 -27.00 -9.40 -27.71
N ARG A 223 -26.05 -9.45 -28.66
CA ARG A 223 -26.28 -9.29 -30.11
C ARG A 223 -24.96 -9.55 -30.84
N VAL A 224 -24.61 -10.83 -30.96
CA VAL A 224 -23.94 -11.35 -32.15
C VAL A 224 -24.57 -12.72 -32.39
N ASP A 225 -25.37 -12.77 -33.45
CA ASP A 225 -25.95 -13.89 -34.21
C ASP A 225 -26.84 -14.92 -33.48
#